data_AF-A0A0F9H7P5-F1
#
_entry.id   AF-A0A0F9H7P5-F1
#
_cell.length_a   1.000
_cell.length_b   1.000
_cell.length_c   1.000
_cell.angle_alpha   90.00
_cell.angle_beta   90.00
_cell.angle_gamma   90.00
#
_symmetry.space_group_name_H-M   'P 1'
#
loop_
_entity.id
_entity.type
_entity.pdbx_description
1 polymer ?
#
loop_
_entity_poly.entity_id
_entity_poly.type
_entity_poly.pdbx_seq_one_letter_code
_entity_poly.pdbx_strand_id
1 'polypeptide(L)' 'MKLKKCCLCKNKFSGYGNNPAPLESNNKVCCDYCNTKKVIPERIRQFKLKGDYIEK' A
#
# COMPACT_ATOMS: atom_id res chain seq x y z
N MET A 1 3.95 21.63 -9.11
CA MET A 1 3.64 20.48 -8.20
C MET A 1 4.93 19.90 -7.64
N LYS A 2 4.98 19.55 -6.35
CA LYS A 2 6.16 18.91 -5.72
C LYS A 2 6.12 17.39 -5.93
N LEU A 3 7.21 16.82 -6.46
CA LEU A 3 7.36 15.37 -6.58
C LEU A 3 7.73 14.76 -5.22
N LYS A 4 7.12 13.62 -4.89
CA LYS A 4 7.38 12.80 -3.71
C LYS A 4 8.08 11.49 -4.12
N LYS A 5 8.78 10.84 -3.19
CA LYS A 5 9.44 9.54 -3.44
C LYS A 5 8.57 8.42 -2.88
N CYS A 6 8.21 7.43 -3.70
CA CYS A 6 7.44 6.28 -3.26
C CYS A 6 8.27 5.44 -2.28
N CYS A 7 7.71 5.10 -1.12
CA CYS A 7 8.42 4.28 -0.13
C CYS A 7 8.70 2.85 -0.60
N LEU A 8 7.91 2.31 -1.54
CA LEU A 8 8.01 0.92 -2.01
C LEU A 8 8.93 0.74 -3.23
N CYS A 9 8.77 1.54 -4.29
CA CYS A 9 9.58 1.41 -5.51
C CYS A 9 10.65 2.49 -5.68
N LYS A 10 10.72 3.46 -4.76
CA LYS A 10 11.69 4.57 -4.77
C LYS A 10 11.60 5.52 -5.98
N ASN A 11 10.67 5.32 -6.91
CA ASN A 11 10.38 6.26 -8.00
C ASN A 11 9.72 7.55 -7.49
N LYS A 12 9.94 8.64 -8.24
CA LYS A 12 9.26 9.92 -8.00
C LYS A 12 7.82 9.86 -8.54
N PHE A 13 6.88 10.49 -7.85
CA PHE A 13 5.48 10.60 -8.26
C PHE A 13 4.86 11.93 -7.81
N SER A 14 3.78 12.35 -8.46
CA SER A 14 3.00 13.55 -8.14
C SER A 14 1.70 13.20 -7.41
N GLY A 15 1.06 14.18 -6.76
CA GLY A 15 -0.22 14.00 -6.06
C GLY A 15 -0.08 13.77 -4.55
N TYR A 16 -1.16 13.30 -3.91
CA TYR A 16 -1.21 13.10 -2.46
C TYR A 16 -0.36 11.89 -2.01
N GLY A 17 -0.47 10.76 -2.72
CA GLY A 17 0.12 9.48 -2.35
C GLY A 17 -0.84 8.61 -1.55
N ASN A 18 -0.56 7.31 -1.50
CA ASN A 18 -1.40 6.32 -0.86
C ASN A 18 -0.75 5.80 0.41
N ASN A 19 -1.58 5.44 1.40
CA ASN A 19 -1.13 4.72 2.59
C ASN A 19 -0.47 3.39 2.18
N PRO A 20 0.80 3.13 2.52
CA PRO A 20 1.51 1.92 2.12
C PRO A 20 1.19 0.70 3.01
N ALA A 21 0.44 0.90 4.10
CA ALA A 21 0.04 -0.20 4.97
C ALA A 21 -0.79 -1.24 4.20
N PRO A 22 -0.50 -2.54 4.39
CA PRO A 22 0.32 -3.11 5.47
C PRO A 22 1.79 -3.42 5.10
N LEU A 23 2.26 -3.01 3.91
CA LEU A 23 3.60 -3.36 3.43
C LEU A 23 4.72 -2.46 3.98
N GLU A 24 4.36 -1.32 4.57
CA GLU A 24 5.30 -0.36 5.15
C GLU A 24 4.58 0.48 6.22
N SER A 25 5.37 1.24 6.99
CA SER A 25 4.87 2.13 8.04
C SER A 25 3.89 3.19 7.50
N ASN A 26 2.83 3.45 8.27
CA ASN A 26 1.73 4.38 7.93
C ASN A 26 2.14 5.86 7.84
N ASN A 27 3.31 6.23 8.35
CA ASN A 27 3.89 7.57 8.21
C ASN A 27 4.59 7.81 6.86
N LYS A 28 4.65 6.80 5.98
CA LYS A 28 5.20 6.91 4.62
C LYS A 28 4.07 6.94 3.58
N VAL A 29 4.43 7.22 2.32
CA VAL A 29 3.50 7.24 1.19
C VAL A 29 4.02 6.43 0.00
N CYS A 30 3.11 5.77 -0.72
CA CYS A 30 3.41 5.07 -1.97
C CYS A 30 2.66 5.67 -3.17
N CYS A 31 3.18 5.46 -4.38
CA CYS A 31 2.54 5.89 -5.63
C CYS A 31 1.36 4.98 -6.02
N ASP A 32 0.52 5.44 -6.95
CA ASP A 32 -0.69 4.71 -7.39
C ASP A 32 -0.37 3.34 -8.00
N TYR A 33 0.74 3.23 -8.73
CA TYR A 33 1.23 1.96 -9.26
C TYR A 33 1.47 0.93 -8.14
N CYS A 34 2.21 1.32 -7.09
CA CYS A 34 2.49 0.43 -5.98
C CYS A 34 1.24 0.16 -5.13
N ASN A 35 0.35 1.14 -4.99
CA ASN A 35 -0.92 0.95 -4.31
C ASN A 35 -1.74 -0.14 -4.99
N THR A 36 -1.89 -0.05 -6.32
CA THR A 36 -2.67 -0.98 -7.15
C THR A 36 -2.04 -2.36 -7.23
N LYS A 37 -0.71 -2.44 -7.42
CA LYS A 37 -0.02 -3.71 -7.68
C LYS A 37 0.48 -4.43 -6.43
N LYS A 38 0.60 -3.74 -5.29
CA LYS A 38 1.18 -4.33 -4.07
C LYS A 38 0.26 -4.16 -2.86
N VAL A 39 -0.12 -2.92 -2.54
CA VAL A 39 -0.81 -2.61 -1.28
C VAL A 39 -2.23 -3.16 -1.25
N ILE A 40 -3.05 -2.88 -2.26
CA ILE A 40 -4.43 -3.37 -2.34
C ILE A 40 -4.49 -4.91 -2.36
N PRO A 41 -3.69 -5.62 -3.17
CA PRO A 41 -3.64 -7.08 -3.12
C PRO A 41 -3.35 -7.63 -1.72
N GLU A 42 -2.38 -7.04 -1.01
CA GLU A 42 -2.04 -7.47 0.34
C GLU A 42 -3.17 -7.20 1.35
N ARG A 43 -3.88 -6.07 1.24
CA ARG A 43 -5.07 -5.79 2.08
C ARG A 43 -6.15 -6.86 1.88
N ILE A 44 -6.42 -7.23 0.63
CA ILE A 44 -7.39 -8.29 0.31
C ILE A 44 -6.92 -9.63 0.87
N ARG A 45 -5.62 -9.96 0.74
CA ARG A 45 -5.03 -11.18 1.28
C ARG A 45 -5.20 -11.26 2.80
N GLN A 46 -4.92 -10.18 3.54
CA GLN A 46 -5.10 -10.14 4.99
C GLN A 46 -6.55 -10.26 5.42
N PHE A 47 -7.49 -9.68 4.66
CA PHE A 47 -8.92 -9.83 4.94
C PHE A 47 -9.35 -11.30 4.80
N LYS A 48 -8.93 -11.99 3.71
CA LYS A 48 -9.21 -13.42 3.52
C LYS A 48 -8.65 -14.27 4.65
N LEU A 49 -7.38 -14.07 5.00
CA LEU A 49 -6.76 -14.79 6.12
C LEU A 49 -7.54 -14.59 7.42
N LYS A 50 -7.93 -13.36 7.75
CA LYS A 50 -8.73 -13.10 8.96
C LYS A 50 -10.11 -13.77 8.90
N GLY A 51 -10.76 -13.80 7.74
CA GLY A 51 -12.01 -14.54 7.55
C GLY A 51 -11.84 -16.04 7.83
N ASP A 52 -10.76 -16.64 7.31
CA ASP A 52 -10.44 -18.05 7.52
C ASP A 52 -10.15 -18.41 9.00
N TYR A 53 -9.75 -17.43 9.83
CA TYR A 53 -9.58 -17.60 11.28
C TYR A 53 -10.87 -17.42 12.08
N ILE A 54 -11.89 -16.76 11.53
CA ILE A 54 -13.18 -16.52 12.22
C ILE A 54 -14.14 -17.70 12.01
N GLU A 55 -14.00 -18.43 10.89
CA GLU A 55 -14.88 -19.56 10.52
C GLU A 55 -14.36 -20.95 10.95
N LYS A 56 -13.24 -21.03 11.69
CA LYS A 56 -12.71 -22.27 12.28
C LYS A 56 -12.93 -22.29 13.79
#